data_AF-A0A329SGG3-F1
#
_entry.id   AF-A0A329SGG3-F1
#
_cell.length_a   1.000
_cell.length_b   1.000
_cell.length_c   1.000
_cell.angle_alpha   90.00
_cell.angle_beta   90.00
_cell.angle_gamma   90.00
#
_symmetry.space_group_name_H-M   'P 1'
#
loop_
_entity.id
_entity.type
_entity.pdbx_description
1 polymer ?
#
loop_
_entity_poly.entity_id
_entity_poly.type
_entity_poly.pdbx_seq_one_letter_code
_entity_poly.pdbx_strand_id
1 'polypeptide(L)'
;MLATVKNNGHNARLVAKLIEIVFKAKYGIDIRNMARFTMLDTTPSAKNVADHLGTEQGDCSMHLLKLCIGYGIGLKDNIQPNSVWDSESGSWNKEVTIVTPGSALEEGGSDIQKFRSLNNHFKSTKQLNALKTNQKALSYP
;
A
#
# COMPACT_ATOMS: atom_id res chain seq x y z
N MET A 1 -11.53 21.88 -15.06
CA MET A 1 -10.21 21.63 -15.67
C MET A 1 -9.79 20.22 -15.30
N LEU A 2 -10.02 19.25 -16.19
CA LEU A 2 -9.68 17.84 -15.93
C LEU A 2 -8.16 17.70 -16.05
N ALA A 3 -7.48 17.56 -14.92
CA ALA A 3 -6.05 17.31 -14.90
C ALA A 3 -5.79 15.94 -15.57
N THR A 4 -5.25 15.96 -16.78
CA THR A 4 -4.76 14.76 -17.45
C THR A 4 -3.50 14.32 -16.72
N VAL A 5 -3.63 13.35 -15.82
CA VAL A 5 -2.49 12.75 -15.12
C VAL A 5 -1.66 12.01 -16.18
N LYS A 6 -0.57 12.62 -16.64
CA LYS A 6 0.43 11.92 -17.46
C LYS A 6 1.08 10.85 -16.57
N ASN A 7 0.77 9.58 -16.83
CA ASN A 7 1.27 8.39 -16.12
C ASN A 7 2.78 8.11 -16.36
N ASN A 8 3.54 9.11 -16.82
CA ASN A 8 4.94 8.95 -17.23
C ASN A 8 5.90 8.81 -16.03
N GLY A 9 5.42 9.06 -14.80
CA GLY A 9 6.18 8.99 -13.55
C GLY A 9 6.20 7.61 -12.86
N HIS A 10 5.48 6.62 -13.38
CA HIS A 10 5.29 5.33 -12.71
C HIS A 10 6.21 4.21 -13.24
N ASN A 11 7.34 4.56 -13.87
CA ASN A 11 8.32 3.56 -14.24
C ASN A 11 8.99 3.00 -12.98
N ALA A 12 8.72 1.73 -12.67
CA ALA A 12 9.16 1.09 -11.43
C ALA A 12 10.69 1.15 -11.23
N ARG A 13 11.48 1.08 -12.31
CA ARG A 13 12.94 1.21 -12.27
C ARG A 13 13.39 2.60 -11.81
N LEU A 14 12.73 3.65 -12.29
CA LEU A 14 13.05 5.03 -11.88
C LEU A 14 12.70 5.25 -10.41
N VAL A 15 11.55 4.72 -9.97
CA VAL A 15 11.12 4.79 -8.56
C VAL A 15 12.09 4.04 -7.66
N ALA A 16 12.49 2.82 -8.01
CA ALA A 16 13.47 2.04 -7.25
C ALA A 16 14.82 2.78 -7.14
N LYS A 17 15.31 3.34 -8.24
CA LYS A 17 16.56 4.12 -8.25
C LYS A 17 16.47 5.37 -7.37
N LEU A 18 15.32 6.06 -7.38
CA LEU A 18 15.10 7.22 -6.51
C LEU A 18 15.12 6.81 -5.03
N ILE A 19 14.48 5.69 -4.68
CA ILE A 19 14.48 5.14 -3.31
C ILE A 19 15.92 4.85 -2.86
N GLU A 20 16.72 4.16 -3.69
CA GLU A 20 18.13 3.87 -3.41
C GLU A 20 18.94 5.14 -3.10
N ILE A 21 18.84 6.15 -3.99
CA ILE A 21 19.57 7.42 -3.84
C ILE A 21 19.16 8.13 -2.55
N VAL A 22 17.85 8.24 -2.28
CA VAL A 22 17.34 8.96 -1.12
C VAL A 22 17.76 8.28 0.18
N PHE A 23 17.68 6.94 0.25
CA PHE A 23 18.06 6.22 1.47
C PHE A 23 19.56 6.27 1.71
N LYS A 24 20.38 6.16 0.65
CA LYS A 24 21.82 6.28 0.78
C LYS A 24 22.21 7.67 1.25
N ALA A 25 21.64 8.71 0.65
CA ALA A 25 21.94 10.10 0.98
C ALA A 25 21.47 10.49 2.39
N LYS A 26 20.28 10.04 2.81
CA LYS A 26 19.66 10.48 4.07
C LYS A 26 20.06 9.62 5.27
N TYR A 27 20.29 8.33 5.06
CA TYR A 27 20.48 7.36 6.14
C TYR A 27 21.78 6.56 6.01
N GLY A 28 22.56 6.73 4.93
CA GLY A 28 23.75 5.92 4.66
C GLY A 28 23.44 4.47 4.26
N ILE A 29 22.17 4.10 4.17
CA ILE A 29 21.69 2.73 3.93
C ILE A 29 21.70 2.43 2.44
N ASP A 30 22.40 1.36 2.06
CA ASP A 30 22.28 0.76 0.73
C ASP A 30 21.15 -0.28 0.75
N ILE A 31 19.95 0.12 0.34
CA ILE A 31 18.76 -0.74 0.41
C ILE A 31 18.98 -2.07 -0.32
N ARG A 32 19.65 -2.06 -1.48
CA ARG A 32 19.79 -3.26 -2.31
C ARG A 32 20.62 -4.34 -1.63
N ASN A 33 21.61 -3.92 -0.85
CA ASN A 33 22.51 -4.82 -0.15
C ASN A 33 22.09 -5.09 1.30
N MET A 34 21.33 -4.19 1.91
CA MET A 34 21.02 -4.24 3.35
C MET A 34 19.58 -4.66 3.67
N ALA A 35 18.65 -4.52 2.72
CA ALA A 35 17.26 -4.90 2.94
C ALA A 35 16.96 -6.23 2.24
N ARG A 36 16.46 -7.20 3.00
CA ARG A 36 15.87 -8.43 2.43
C ARG A 36 14.41 -8.23 2.05
N PHE A 37 13.70 -7.41 2.82
CA PHE A 37 12.27 -7.15 2.67
C PHE A 37 12.00 -5.66 2.50
N THR A 38 11.04 -5.33 1.66
CA THR A 38 10.49 -3.97 1.51
C THR A 38 8.99 -3.99 1.72
N MET A 39 8.52 -3.27 2.73
CA MET A 39 7.09 -3.11 3.01
C MET A 39 6.49 -2.10 2.05
N LEU A 40 5.60 -2.54 1.15
CA LEU A 40 4.99 -1.70 0.13
C LEU A 40 3.48 -1.93 0.04
N ASP A 41 2.80 -1.06 -0.70
CA ASP A 41 1.39 -1.23 -1.10
C ASP A 41 1.18 -2.58 -1.81
N THR A 42 0.00 -3.21 -1.73
CA THR A 42 -0.25 -4.55 -2.32
C THR A 42 -0.41 -4.56 -3.84
N THR A 43 -0.34 -3.39 -4.48
CA THR A 43 -0.49 -3.26 -5.93
C THR A 43 0.66 -3.89 -6.72
N PRO A 44 0.39 -4.44 -7.94
CA PRO A 44 1.44 -4.97 -8.82
C PRO A 44 2.51 -3.94 -9.18
N SER A 45 2.17 -2.65 -9.25
CA SER A 45 3.14 -1.58 -9.48
C SER A 45 4.16 -1.46 -8.35
N ALA A 46 3.74 -1.65 -7.11
CA ALA A 46 4.64 -1.68 -5.96
C ALA A 46 5.52 -2.94 -5.96
N LYS A 47 4.98 -4.10 -6.38
CA LYS A 47 5.77 -5.32 -6.57
C LYS A 47 6.92 -5.11 -7.56
N ASN A 48 6.63 -4.49 -8.70
CA ASN A 48 7.64 -4.18 -9.71
C ASN A 48 8.78 -3.30 -9.16
N VAL A 49 8.50 -2.41 -8.20
CA VAL A 49 9.53 -1.59 -7.54
C VAL A 49 10.40 -2.45 -6.64
N ALA A 50 9.82 -3.34 -5.81
CA ALA A 50 10.57 -4.27 -4.98
C ALA A 50 11.48 -5.19 -5.83
N ASP A 51 10.98 -5.68 -6.95
CA ASP A 51 11.77 -6.51 -7.87
C ASP A 51 13.00 -5.76 -8.41
N HIS A 52 12.87 -4.46 -8.74
CA HIS A 52 14.00 -3.62 -9.13
C HIS A 52 14.96 -3.25 -7.99
N LEU A 53 14.50 -3.35 -6.74
CA LEU A 53 15.34 -3.24 -5.55
C LEU A 53 16.01 -4.57 -5.18
N GLY A 54 15.57 -5.69 -5.77
CA GLY A 54 16.06 -7.03 -5.41
C GLY A 54 15.54 -7.52 -4.06
N THR A 55 14.41 -6.98 -3.59
CA THR A 55 13.87 -7.25 -2.26
C THR A 55 12.56 -8.03 -2.34
N GLU A 56 12.29 -8.86 -1.33
CA GLU A 56 10.99 -9.49 -1.17
C GLU A 56 9.97 -8.41 -0.74
N GLN A 57 8.83 -8.35 -1.43
CA GLN A 57 7.76 -7.43 -1.05
C GLN A 57 7.02 -7.99 0.16
N GLY A 58 7.01 -7.22 1.25
CA GLY A 58 6.09 -7.43 2.35
C GLY A 58 4.86 -6.54 2.20
N ASP A 59 3.70 -7.06 2.56
CA ASP A 59 2.46 -6.29 2.50
C ASP A 59 2.45 -5.19 3.57
N CYS A 60 2.25 -3.95 3.14
CA CYS A 60 2.08 -2.84 4.06
C CYS A 60 0.82 -3.05 4.90
N SER A 61 0.99 -3.27 6.20
CA SER A 61 -0.13 -3.50 7.14
C SER A 61 -1.14 -2.34 7.14
N MET A 62 -0.69 -1.10 6.89
CA MET A 62 -1.58 0.05 6.74
C MET A 62 -2.45 -0.04 5.48
N HIS A 63 -1.88 -0.54 4.37
CA HIS A 63 -2.64 -0.75 3.14
C HIS A 63 -3.65 -1.89 3.33
N LEU A 64 -3.23 -3.02 3.91
CA LEU A 64 -4.13 -4.12 4.25
C LEU A 64 -5.27 -3.65 5.15
N LEU A 65 -4.98 -2.88 6.20
CA LEU A 65 -6.01 -2.33 7.08
C LEU A 65 -7.00 -1.44 6.31
N LYS A 66 -6.51 -0.57 5.42
CA LYS A 66 -7.37 0.27 4.57
C LYS A 66 -8.28 -0.58 3.68
N LEU A 67 -7.75 -1.66 3.10
CA LEU A 67 -8.54 -2.60 2.30
C LEU A 67 -9.61 -3.28 3.17
N CYS A 68 -9.24 -3.84 4.32
CA CYS A 68 -10.17 -4.51 5.23
C CYS A 68 -11.30 -3.57 5.66
N ILE A 69 -11.00 -2.30 5.98
CA ILE A 69 -12.03 -1.31 6.28
C ILE A 69 -12.91 -1.09 5.06
N GLY A 70 -12.33 -0.77 3.89
CA GLY A 70 -13.09 -0.49 2.67
C GLY A 70 -14.04 -1.62 2.27
N TYR A 71 -13.59 -2.87 2.35
CA TYR A 71 -14.42 -4.05 2.13
C TYR A 71 -15.46 -4.22 3.24
N GLY A 72 -15.03 -4.16 4.51
CA GLY A 72 -15.89 -4.41 5.66
C GLY A 72 -17.06 -3.43 5.78
N ILE A 73 -16.92 -2.20 5.28
CA ILE A 73 -17.98 -1.19 5.31
C ILE A 73 -18.73 -1.05 3.99
N GLY A 74 -18.39 -1.88 3.01
CA GLY A 74 -19.02 -1.89 1.70
C GLY A 74 -18.70 -0.69 0.81
N LEU A 75 -17.54 -0.05 0.98
CA LEU A 75 -17.05 1.00 0.08
C LEU A 75 -16.18 0.46 -1.05
N LYS A 76 -15.93 -0.85 -1.10
CA LYS A 76 -15.07 -1.45 -2.11
C LYS A 76 -15.60 -2.80 -2.55
N ASP A 77 -15.78 -2.95 -3.86
CA ASP A 77 -16.04 -4.24 -4.50
C ASP A 77 -14.74 -5.03 -4.66
N ASN A 78 -14.82 -6.33 -4.46
CA ASN A 78 -13.75 -7.23 -4.90
C ASN A 78 -13.94 -7.45 -6.40
N ILE A 79 -13.02 -6.94 -7.20
CA ILE A 79 -13.12 -6.93 -8.65
C ILE A 79 -11.98 -7.70 -9.29
N GLN A 80 -12.29 -8.38 -10.39
CA GLN A 80 -11.31 -9.09 -11.21
C GLN A 80 -11.35 -8.53 -12.63
N PRO A 81 -10.22 -8.00 -13.14
CA PRO A 81 -10.13 -7.60 -14.53
C PRO A 81 -10.00 -8.83 -15.42
N ASN A 82 -10.87 -8.93 -16.41
CA ASN A 82 -10.89 -10.00 -17.42
C ASN A 82 -10.61 -9.39 -18.80
N SER A 83 -9.89 -10.12 -19.65
CA SER A 83 -9.67 -9.72 -21.05
C SER A 83 -10.65 -10.48 -21.92
N VAL A 84 -11.55 -9.75 -22.59
CA VAL A 84 -12.58 -10.31 -23.46
C VAL A 84 -12.27 -9.89 -24.89
N TRP A 85 -12.28 -10.85 -25.81
CA TRP A 85 -12.08 -10.57 -27.23
C TRP A 85 -13.36 -9.97 -27.80
N ASP A 86 -13.25 -8.79 -28.41
CA ASP A 86 -14.34 -8.13 -29.11
C ASP A 86 -14.13 -8.28 -30.62
N SER A 87 -15.03 -9.07 -31.23
CA SER A 87 -15.01 -9.35 -32.66
C SER A 87 -15.39 -8.15 -33.54
N GLU A 88 -16.10 -7.16 -33.02
CA GLU A 88 -16.49 -5.96 -33.79
C GLU A 88 -15.35 -4.96 -33.89
N SER A 89 -14.63 -4.73 -32.79
CA SER A 89 -13.44 -3.85 -32.77
C SER A 89 -12.15 -4.57 -33.18
N GLY A 90 -12.14 -5.90 -33.23
CA GLY A 90 -10.97 -6.72 -33.53
C GLY A 90 -9.86 -6.59 -32.47
N SER A 91 -10.25 -6.38 -31.21
CA SER A 91 -9.30 -6.07 -30.13
C SER A 91 -9.68 -6.73 -28.80
N TRP A 92 -8.70 -6.84 -27.90
CA TRP A 92 -8.94 -7.32 -26.53
C TRP A 92 -9.39 -6.16 -25.64
N ASN A 93 -10.62 -6.22 -25.16
CA ASN A 93 -11.17 -5.27 -24.20
C ASN A 93 -10.93 -5.76 -22.77
N LYS A 94 -10.64 -4.81 -21.87
CA LYS A 94 -10.59 -5.08 -20.43
C LYS A 94 -11.97 -4.83 -19.84
N GLU A 95 -12.61 -5.89 -19.39
CA GLU A 95 -13.83 -5.81 -18.59
C GLU A 95 -13.51 -6.06 -17.13
N VAL A 96 -14.32 -5.48 -16.24
CA VAL A 96 -14.17 -5.65 -14.80
C VAL A 96 -15.37 -6.42 -14.29
N THR A 97 -15.13 -7.59 -13.73
CA THR A 97 -16.16 -8.40 -13.09
C THR A 97 -16.11 -8.19 -11.59
N ILE A 98 -17.27 -7.90 -10.98
CA ILE A 98 -17.40 -7.90 -9.52
C ILE A 98 -17.45 -9.35 -9.06
N VAL A 99 -16.41 -9.80 -8.37
CA VAL A 99 -16.30 -11.15 -7.78
C VAL A 99 -17.09 -11.22 -6.48
N THR A 100 -17.01 -10.16 -5.68
CA THR A 100 -17.79 -10.02 -4.45
C THR A 100 -18.21 -8.57 -4.31
N PRO A 101 -19.52 -8.27 -4.28
CA PRO A 101 -19.99 -6.93 -4.01
C PRO A 101 -19.49 -6.47 -2.64
N GLY A 102 -19.10 -5.20 -2.56
CA GLY A 102 -18.80 -4.50 -1.34
C GLY A 102 -20.09 -4.20 -0.59
N SER A 103 -20.82 -5.21 -0.14
CA SER A 103 -21.85 -5.00 0.87
C SER A 103 -21.18 -4.80 2.22
N ALA A 104 -21.70 -3.90 3.05
CA ALA A 104 -21.25 -3.77 4.42
C ALA A 104 -21.39 -5.12 5.14
N LEU A 105 -20.30 -5.61 5.73
CA LEU A 105 -20.35 -6.75 6.62
C LEU A 105 -21.09 -6.31 7.88
N GLU A 106 -21.94 -7.19 8.43
CA GLU A 106 -22.70 -6.86 9.65
C GLU A 106 -21.77 -6.43 10.81
N GLU A 107 -20.58 -7.02 10.86
CA GLU A 107 -19.55 -6.76 11.87
C GLU A 107 -18.66 -5.54 11.55
N GLY A 108 -18.71 -5.01 10.32
CA GLY A 108 -17.81 -3.96 9.84
C GLY A 108 -17.87 -2.69 10.68
N GLY A 109 -19.05 -2.33 11.18
CA GLY A 109 -19.23 -1.21 12.10
C GLY A 109 -18.50 -1.39 13.44
N SER A 110 -18.54 -2.60 14.00
CA SER A 110 -17.85 -2.94 15.26
C SER A 110 -16.33 -2.87 15.09
N ASP A 111 -15.83 -3.36 13.97
CA ASP A 111 -14.39 -3.31 13.69
C ASP A 111 -13.88 -1.89 13.47
N ILE A 112 -14.65 -1.00 12.81
CA ILE A 112 -14.31 0.44 12.77
C ILE A 112 -14.20 1.01 14.18
N GLN A 113 -15.14 0.68 15.08
CA GLN A 113 -15.10 1.18 16.45
C GLN A 113 -13.85 0.68 17.20
N LYS A 114 -13.47 -0.59 17.03
CA LYS A 114 -12.22 -1.14 17.58
C LYS A 114 -11.01 -0.39 17.03
N PHE A 115 -10.94 -0.16 15.72
CA PHE A 115 -9.84 0.59 15.10
C PHE A 115 -9.79 2.05 15.58
N ARG A 116 -10.94 2.71 15.77
CA ARG A 116 -10.99 4.07 16.35
C ARG A 116 -10.50 4.08 17.78
N SER A 117 -10.93 3.13 18.60
CA SER A 117 -10.48 2.97 19.99
C SER A 117 -8.97 2.73 20.05
N LEU A 118 -8.43 1.88 19.18
CA LEU A 118 -6.99 1.62 19.06
C LEU A 118 -6.22 2.90 18.68
N ASN A 119 -6.70 3.63 17.67
CA ASN A 119 -6.08 4.89 17.27
C ASN A 119 -6.12 5.93 18.43
N ASN A 120 -7.21 6.01 19.17
CA ASN A 120 -7.31 6.90 20.33
C ASN A 120 -6.35 6.49 21.45
N HIS A 121 -6.17 5.19 21.68
CA HIS A 121 -5.21 4.66 22.64
C HIS A 121 -3.78 5.15 22.33
N PHE A 122 -3.34 5.02 21.07
CA PHE A 122 -2.00 5.46 20.66
C PHE A 122 -1.85 6.98 20.55
N LYS A 123 -2.94 7.73 20.33
CA LYS A 123 -2.93 9.20 20.39
C LYS A 123 -2.84 9.75 21.81
N SER A 124 -3.04 8.93 22.84
CA SER A 124 -2.91 9.39 24.22
C SER A 124 -1.50 9.91 24.50
N THR A 125 -1.39 11.01 25.24
CA THR A 125 -0.10 11.62 25.60
C THR A 125 0.84 10.63 26.28
N LYS A 126 0.29 9.71 27.08
CA LYS A 126 1.04 8.64 27.74
C LYS A 126 1.73 7.72 26.74
N GLN A 127 0.98 7.20 25.76
CA GLN A 127 1.54 6.28 24.76
C GLN A 127 2.49 7.00 23.81
N LEU A 128 2.15 8.23 23.40
CA LEU A 128 3.01 9.04 22.56
C LEU A 128 4.37 9.31 23.23
N ASN A 129 4.36 9.61 24.54
CA ASN A 129 5.60 9.81 25.29
C ASN A 129 6.42 8.53 25.42
N ALA A 130 5.78 7.37 25.66
CA ALA A 130 6.46 6.09 25.69
C ALA A 130 7.12 5.76 24.34
N LEU A 131 6.43 6.00 23.22
CA LEU A 131 6.98 5.81 21.88
C LEU A 131 8.18 6.73 21.61
N LYS A 132 8.12 8.00 22.02
CA LYS A 132 9.26 8.93 21.91
C LYS A 132 10.47 8.45 22.71
N THR A 133 10.26 7.88 23.90
CA THR A 133 11.34 7.32 24.71
C THR A 133 12.00 6.12 24.03
N ASN A 134 11.20 5.19 23.51
CA ASN A 134 11.72 4.05 22.75
C ASN A 134 12.48 4.48 21.49
N GLN A 135 11.95 5.47 20.78
CA GLN A 135 12.62 6.02 19.60
C GLN A 135 14.00 6.59 19.95
N LYS A 136 14.11 7.36 21.03
CA LYS A 136 15.41 7.86 21.52
C LYS A 136 16.38 6.74 21.85
N ALA A 137 15.91 5.68 22.51
CA ALA A 137 16.75 4.52 22.86
C ALA A 137 17.23 3.74 21.63
N LEU A 138 16.47 3.75 20.54
CA LEU A 138 16.79 3.08 19.27
C LEU A 138 17.45 4.02 18.24
N SER A 139 17.64 5.31 18.59
CA SER A 139 18.35 6.26 17.75
C SER A 139 19.84 5.94 17.82
N TYR A 140 20.45 5.56 16.70
CA TYR A 140 21.91 5.50 16.62
C TYR A 140 22.49 6.94 16.67
N PRO A 141 23.65 7.16 17.31
CA PRO A 141 24.34 8.45 17.31
C PRO A 141 24.73 8.93 15.90
#